data_AF-A0A3R6KB93-F1
#
_entry.id   AF-A0A3R6KB93-F1
#
_cell.length_a   1.000
_cell.length_b   1.000
_cell.length_c   1.000
_cell.angle_alpha   90.00
_cell.angle_beta   90.00
_cell.angle_gamma   90.00
#
_symmetry.space_group_name_H-M   'P 1'
#
loop_
_entity.id
_entity.type
_entity.pdbx_description
1 polymer ?
#
loop_
_entity_poly.entity_id
_entity_poly.type
_entity_poly.pdbx_seq_one_letter_code
_entity_poly.pdbx_strand_id
1 'polypeptide(L)'
;MGRLIDAGLFLDNLSGRLESMKDYDAVKDVINNMPTAYDPDKIVEQLENERKFWENAYNRNLGKEKARSYEHAIEIVKGGGADGN
;
A
#
# COMPACT_ATOMS: atom_id res chain seq x y z
N MET A 1 4.79 5.85 1.62
CA MET A 1 4.36 4.47 1.32
C MET A 1 3.58 3.95 2.52
N GLY A 2 2.35 3.48 2.30
CA GLY A 2 1.52 2.89 3.36
C GLY A 2 2.13 1.59 3.86
N ARG A 3 2.17 1.39 5.18
CA ARG A 3 2.58 0.12 5.79
C ARG A 3 1.39 -0.84 5.75
N LEU A 4 1.68 -2.14 5.67
CA LEU A 4 0.65 -3.18 5.75
C LEU A 4 -0.03 -3.23 7.13
N ILE A 5 0.62 -2.64 8.13
CA ILE A 5 0.15 -2.55 9.50
C ILE A 5 -0.09 -1.09 9.87
N ASP A 6 -1.16 -0.84 10.61
CA ASP A 6 -1.29 0.41 11.36
C ASP A 6 -0.27 0.39 12.50
N ALA A 7 0.81 1.16 12.33
CA ALA A 7 1.90 1.21 13.29
C ALA A 7 1.45 1.83 14.64
N GLY A 8 0.47 2.72 14.64
CA GLY A 8 -0.07 3.31 15.86
C GLY A 8 -0.87 2.28 16.66
N LEU A 9 -1.83 1.62 15.99
CA LEU A 9 -2.63 0.56 16.61
C LEU A 9 -1.75 -0.59 17.14
N PHE A 10 -0.69 -0.94 16.40
CA PHE A 10 0.24 -1.98 16.85
C PHE A 10 0.99 -1.58 18.12
N LEU A 11 1.50 -0.36 18.18
CA LEU A 11 2.22 0.16 19.36
C LEU A 11 1.30 0.29 20.57
N ASP A 12 0.06 0.74 20.36
CA ASP A 12 -0.96 0.83 21.42
C ASP A 12 -1.27 -0.55 22.01
N ASN A 13 -1.38 -1.59 21.16
CA ASN A 13 -1.60 -2.98 21.61
C ASN A 13 -0.41 -3.57 22.38
N LEU A 14 0.78 -2.99 22.24
CA LEU A 14 1.97 -3.36 23.01
C LEU A 14 2.12 -2.60 24.32
N SER A 15 1.37 -1.52 24.50
CA SER A 15 1.35 -0.77 25.76
C SER A 15 0.96 -1.68 26.92
N GLY A 16 1.77 -1.68 27.98
CA GLY A 16 1.59 -2.57 29.14
C GLY A 16 2.01 -4.03 28.94
N ARG A 17 2.44 -4.44 27.74
CA ARG A 17 3.04 -5.76 27.46
C ARG A 17 4.57 -5.75 27.48
N LEU A 18 5.17 -4.58 27.32
CA LEU A 18 6.62 -4.40 27.37
C LEU A 18 7.07 -4.03 28.78
N GLU A 19 8.17 -4.64 29.22
CA GLU A 19 8.68 -4.48 30.59
C GLU A 19 9.38 -3.14 30.82
N SER A 20 9.82 -2.47 29.74
CA SER A 20 10.53 -1.20 29.84
C SER A 20 10.24 -0.25 28.67
N MET A 21 10.45 1.05 28.92
CA MET A 21 10.38 2.08 27.88
C MET A 21 11.45 1.86 26.80
N LYS A 22 12.60 1.28 27.16
CA LYS A 22 13.67 0.96 26.21
C LYS A 22 13.22 -0.10 25.19
N ASP A 23 12.46 -1.10 25.63
CA ASP A 23 11.91 -2.11 24.73
C ASP A 23 10.83 -1.52 23.81
N TYR A 24 10.05 -0.58 24.32
CA TYR A 24 9.08 0.17 23.52
C TYR A 24 9.76 0.96 22.39
N ASP A 25 10.81 1.72 22.73
CA ASP A 25 11.56 2.49 21.74
C ASP A 25 12.23 1.59 20.69
N ALA A 26 12.76 0.43 21.11
CA ALA A 26 13.35 -0.54 20.20
C ALA A 26 12.32 -1.12 19.21
N VAL A 27 11.13 -1.49 19.70
CA VAL A 27 10.05 -2.00 18.82
C VAL A 27 9.53 -0.90 17.88
N LYS A 28 9.37 0.32 18.38
CA LYS A 28 8.96 1.47 17.57
C LYS A 28 9.96 1.76 16.46
N ASP A 29 11.26 1.69 16.73
CA ASP A 29 12.29 1.87 15.72
C ASP A 29 12.26 0.78 14.65
N VAL A 30 12.15 -0.50 15.06
CA VAL A 30 12.03 -1.63 14.14
C VAL A 30 10.82 -1.48 13.22
N ILE A 31 9.64 -1.16 13.76
CA ILE A 31 8.42 -0.98 12.94
C ILE A 31 8.59 0.21 12.00
N ASN A 32 9.22 1.28 12.47
CA ASN A 32 9.39 2.47 11.66
C ASN A 32 10.30 2.25 10.46
N ASN A 33 11.33 1.42 10.64
CA ASN A 33 12.30 1.06 9.62
C ASN A 33 11.97 -0.25 8.91
N MET A 34 10.85 -0.91 9.24
CA MET A 34 10.46 -2.17 8.62
C MET A 34 10.10 -1.91 7.16
N PRO A 35 10.79 -2.55 6.20
CA PRO A 35 10.42 -2.43 4.80
C PRO A 35 9.03 -3.03 4.57
N THR A 36 8.30 -2.48 3.61
CA THR A 36 7.06 -3.10 3.14
C THR A 36 7.38 -4.43 2.44
N ALA A 37 6.55 -5.45 2.66
CA ALA A 37 6.78 -6.79 2.09
C ALA A 37 6.78 -6.81 0.55
N TYR A 38 6.13 -5.82 -0.06
CA TYR A 38 6.18 -5.53 -1.48
C TYR A 38 6.64 -4.09 -1.70
N ASP A 39 7.10 -3.81 -2.91
CA ASP A 39 7.50 -2.49 -3.37
C ASP A 39 6.29 -1.82 -4.06
N PRO A 40 5.65 -0.81 -3.42
CA PRO A 40 4.48 -0.16 -3.99
C PRO A 40 4.76 0.50 -5.35
N ASP A 41 5.98 0.97 -5.60
CA ASP A 41 6.34 1.60 -6.87
C ASP A 41 6.37 0.56 -8.00
N LYS A 42 6.88 -0.65 -7.72
CA LYS A 42 6.81 -1.78 -8.67
C LYS A 42 5.38 -2.23 -8.95
N ILE A 43 4.50 -2.19 -7.95
CA ILE A 43 3.08 -2.50 -8.16
C ILE A 43 2.44 -1.44 -9.06
N VAL A 44 2.69 -0.15 -8.81
CA VAL A 44 2.22 0.94 -9.67
C VAL A 44 2.73 0.78 -11.10
N GLU A 45 4.01 0.42 -11.28
CA GLU A 45 4.57 0.18 -12.62
C GLU A 45 3.86 -0.96 -13.36
N GLN A 46 3.61 -2.09 -12.67
CA GLN A 46 2.87 -3.22 -13.25
C GLN A 46 1.44 -2.81 -13.65
N LEU A 47 0.75 -2.06 -12.79
CA LEU A 47 -0.60 -1.58 -13.07
C LEU A 47 -0.65 -0.56 -14.22
N GLU A 48 0.35 0.33 -14.34
CA GLU A 48 0.48 1.25 -15.48
C GLU A 48 0.71 0.51 -16.80
N ASN A 49 1.49 -0.56 -16.78
CA ASN A 49 1.70 -1.39 -17.97
C ASN A 49 0.41 -2.08 -18.42
N GLU A 50 -0.35 -2.64 -17.48
CA GLU A 50 -1.69 -3.19 -17.76
C GLU A 50 -2.65 -2.10 -18.27
N ARG A 51 -2.67 -0.92 -17.64
CA ARG A 51 -3.49 0.22 -18.07
C ARG A 51 -3.23 0.58 -19.53
N LYS A 52 -1.96 0.76 -19.89
CA LYS A 52 -1.53 1.08 -21.27
C LYS A 52 -1.87 -0.02 -22.26
N PHE A 53 -1.78 -1.29 -21.86
CA PHE A 53 -2.21 -2.41 -22.69
C PHE A 53 -3.70 -2.30 -23.04
N TRP A 54 -4.55 -2.04 -22.03
CA TRP A 54 -5.99 -1.93 -22.22
C TRP A 54 -6.43 -0.64 -22.93
N GLU A 55 -5.72 0.47 -22.77
CA GLU A 55 -5.95 1.71 -23.56
C GLU A 55 -5.84 1.46 -25.07
N ASN A 56 -4.97 0.53 -25.47
CA ASN A 56 -4.71 0.17 -26.87
C ASN A 56 -5.45 -1.09 -27.32
N ALA A 57 -6.43 -1.58 -26.54
CA ALA A 57 -7.16 -2.80 -26.88
C ALA A 57 -8.02 -2.65 -28.14
N TYR A 58 -8.15 -3.72 -28.92
CA TYR A 58 -8.96 -3.77 -30.14
C TYR A 58 -10.45 -3.41 -29.87
N ASN A 59 -11.01 -3.99 -28.80
CA ASN A 59 -12.33 -3.59 -28.32
C ASN A 59 -12.20 -2.32 -27.47
N ARG A 60 -12.46 -1.16 -28.08
CA ARG A 60 -12.31 0.15 -27.42
C ARG A 60 -13.19 0.33 -26.18
N ASN A 61 -14.40 -0.23 -26.15
CA ASN A 61 -15.29 -0.08 -25.00
C ASN A 61 -14.74 -0.86 -23.80
N LEU A 62 -14.37 -2.12 -24.02
CA LEU A 62 -13.75 -2.94 -22.98
C LEU A 62 -12.40 -2.36 -22.53
N GLY A 63 -11.61 -1.88 -23.48
CA GLY A 63 -10.31 -1.26 -23.21
C GLY A 63 -10.41 -0.04 -22.29
N LYS A 64 -11.36 0.87 -22.56
CA LYS A 64 -11.61 2.04 -21.71
C LYS A 64 -12.03 1.67 -20.29
N GLU A 65 -12.98 0.74 -20.16
CA GLU A 65 -13.46 0.29 -18.84
C GLU A 65 -12.34 -0.37 -18.01
N LYS A 66 -11.50 -1.19 -18.66
CA LYS A 66 -10.34 -1.81 -18.02
C LYS A 66 -9.28 -0.79 -17.64
N ALA A 67 -8.90 0.11 -18.55
CA ALA A 67 -7.92 1.16 -18.28
C ALA A 67 -8.34 2.03 -17.08
N ARG A 68 -9.62 2.42 -17.00
CA ARG A 68 -10.18 3.14 -15.84
C ARG A 68 -10.07 2.33 -14.54
N SER A 69 -10.31 1.02 -14.60
CA SER A 69 -10.15 0.14 -13.43
C SER A 69 -8.71 0.09 -12.92
N TYR A 70 -7.72 0.05 -13.83
CA TYR A 70 -6.30 0.06 -13.45
C TYR A 70 -5.85 1.43 -12.92
N GLU A 71 -6.36 2.53 -13.50
CA GLU A 71 -6.13 3.88 -12.97
C GLU A 71 -6.60 3.98 -11.51
N HIS A 72 -7.81 3.50 -11.21
CA HIS A 72 -8.33 3.46 -9.85
C HIS A 72 -7.51 2.55 -8.91
N ALA A 73 -7.05 1.39 -9.40
CA ALA A 73 -6.17 0.53 -8.62
C ALA A 73 -4.83 1.21 -8.28
N ILE A 74 -4.28 2.01 -9.20
CA ILE A 74 -3.06 2.80 -8.97
C ILE A 74 -3.31 3.85 -7.88
N GLU A 75 -4.44 4.55 -7.92
CA GLU A 75 -4.83 5.52 -6.88
C GLU A 75 -4.90 4.86 -5.50
N ILE A 76 -5.55 3.69 -5.40
CA ILE A 76 -5.63 2.92 -4.15
C ILE A 76 -4.23 2.57 -3.62
N VAL A 77 -3.32 2.07 -4.48
CA VAL A 77 -1.96 1.70 -4.06
C VAL A 77 -1.17 2.92 -3.59
N LYS A 78 -1.28 4.05 -4.29
CA LYS A 78 -0.62 5.31 -3.91
C LYS A 78 -1.19 5.89 -2.60
N GLY A 79 -2.50 5.82 -2.41
CA GLY A 79 -3.19 6.19 -1.18
C GLY A 79 -3.02 5.18 -0.04
N GLY A 80 -2.29 4.08 -0.26
CA GLY A 80 -2.08 3.04 0.75
C GLY A 80 -3.37 2.31 1.17
N GLY A 81 -4.42 2.37 0.35
CA GLY A 81 -5.72 1.79 0.66
C GLY A 81 -6.49 2.48 1.79
N ALA A 82 -6.05 3.65 2.25
CA ALA A 82 -6.65 4.36 3.38
C ALA A 82 -7.89 5.20 2.99
N ASP A 83 -8.00 5.62 1.72
CA ASP A 83 -9.11 6.47 1.22
C ASP A 83 -10.44 5.72 1.01
N GLY A 84 -10.65 4.62 1.75
CA GLY A 84 -11.82 3.73 1.66
C GLY A 84 -12.81 3.82 2.82
N ASN A 85 -12.66 4.77 3.76
CA ASN A 85 -13.62 5.06 4.84
C ASN A 85 -13.60 6.53 5.27
#